data_AF-A0A940LAD4-F1
#
_entry.id   AF-A0A940LAD4-F1
#
_cell.length_a   1.000
_cell.length_b   1.000
_cell.length_c   1.000
_cell.angle_alpha   90.00
_cell.angle_beta   90.00
_cell.angle_gamma   90.00
#
_symmetry.space_group_name_H-M   'P 1'
#
loop_
_entity.id
_entity.type
_entity.pdbx_description
1 polymer ?
#
loop_
_entity_poly.entity_id
_entity_poly.type
_entity_poly.pdbx_seq_one_letter_code
_entity_poly.pdbx_strand_id
1 'polypeptide(L)'
;MKQTVVSMFFFFLLITPVFSFSQSDSLVRTRTMSDGTFHPLNTLACTGSLGDPIVNFTFGSGNNYGPALSSSITSMQYLASSCPNDGQYTITNYTSNCFSNSWHTVTDHTGDPNGYFMLVNASYDPSVFYVQQVDGLCSGTTYQFSAWIVNVMNRSAILPNITFTIEKTDGTVLETYNTGDIPVTNSPVWKQYGMFFTTPPGVSSVVIRMKNNAPGGIGNDLGLDDIAFRPAGPSTSISTSIPSDSINVCNTSIPLTATIESCYLSNEYQWQVSYNNGNWINIPGANNITYTVPVQPPGKYKYRLLVSAAGNIQVSNCRVSSNAVTIVVVPAATVRLVGAVICSGQTYTLPSGNTVSNAGNYSDTVRYAFGCDSLITHLQLAVQSPVFINNDVAICRRKKPFFL
;
A
#
# COMPACT_ATOMS: atom_id res chain seq x y z
N MET A 1 14.64 -24.18 -86.69
CA MET A 1 15.16 -23.02 -87.44
C MET A 1 13.98 -22.22 -87.96
N LYS A 2 13.72 -21.07 -87.33
CA LYS A 2 12.86 -19.91 -87.67
C LYS A 2 12.15 -19.40 -86.42
N GLN A 3 12.82 -18.44 -85.78
CA GLN A 3 12.23 -17.48 -84.86
C GLN A 3 11.25 -16.58 -85.63
N THR A 4 10.13 -16.23 -85.01
CA THR A 4 9.47 -14.95 -85.27
C THR A 4 8.94 -14.46 -83.94
N VAL A 5 9.59 -13.43 -83.41
CA VAL A 5 9.15 -12.64 -82.26
C VAL A 5 8.26 -11.55 -82.82
N VAL A 6 7.01 -11.46 -82.34
CA VAL A 6 6.17 -10.27 -82.51
C VAL A 6 5.86 -9.75 -81.11
N SER A 7 6.33 -8.53 -80.86
CA SER A 7 6.13 -7.74 -79.66
C SER A 7 4.65 -7.37 -79.52
N MET A 8 4.06 -7.62 -78.35
CA MET A 8 2.69 -7.23 -78.03
C MET A 8 2.68 -6.45 -76.71
N PHE A 9 2.14 -5.23 -76.79
CA PHE A 9 2.09 -4.22 -75.74
C PHE A 9 1.34 -4.69 -74.48
N PHE A 10 1.92 -4.43 -73.31
CA PHE A 10 1.27 -4.58 -72.02
C PHE A 10 0.20 -3.49 -71.82
N PHE A 11 -1.05 -3.89 -71.59
CA PHE A 11 -2.06 -3.08 -70.91
C PHE A 11 -2.33 -3.74 -69.55
N PHE A 12 -1.87 -3.11 -68.47
CA PHE A 12 -2.19 -3.51 -67.10
C PHE A 12 -3.63 -3.10 -66.80
N LEU A 13 -4.55 -4.07 -66.68
CA LEU A 13 -5.85 -3.87 -66.05
C LEU A 13 -5.73 -4.39 -64.61
N LEU A 14 -5.70 -3.48 -63.64
CA LEU A 14 -5.76 -3.80 -62.21
C LEU A 14 -7.12 -4.41 -61.88
N ILE A 15 -7.13 -5.69 -61.54
CA ILE A 15 -8.21 -6.31 -60.75
C ILE A 15 -7.61 -6.63 -59.39
N THR A 16 -7.95 -5.85 -58.37
CA THR A 16 -7.68 -6.20 -56.97
C THR A 16 -8.88 -6.99 -56.42
N PRO A 17 -8.69 -8.20 -55.88
CA PRO A 17 -9.64 -8.74 -54.92
C PRO A 17 -9.40 -8.08 -53.56
N VAL A 18 -10.48 -7.61 -52.95
CA VAL A 18 -10.51 -7.09 -51.59
C VAL A 18 -10.18 -8.23 -50.62
N PHE A 19 -9.00 -8.21 -50.03
CA PHE A 19 -8.73 -8.90 -48.78
C PHE A 19 -8.73 -7.87 -47.66
N SER A 20 -9.75 -7.95 -46.80
CA SER A 20 -9.81 -7.23 -45.54
C SER A 20 -8.79 -7.83 -44.58
N PHE A 21 -7.70 -7.13 -44.31
CA PHE A 21 -6.91 -7.32 -43.10
C PHE A 21 -7.25 -6.18 -42.14
N SER A 22 -7.97 -6.50 -41.05
CA SER A 22 -8.01 -5.64 -39.87
C SER A 22 -6.69 -5.83 -39.13
N GLN A 23 -5.71 -4.99 -39.42
CA GLN A 23 -4.53 -4.90 -38.57
C GLN A 23 -4.91 -3.98 -37.40
N SER A 24 -5.39 -4.58 -36.31
CA SER A 24 -5.36 -3.93 -35.01
C SER A 24 -3.90 -3.80 -34.62
N ASP A 25 -3.31 -2.66 -34.95
CA ASP A 25 -1.97 -2.30 -34.52
C ASP A 25 -2.04 -1.97 -33.02
N SER A 26 -2.04 -3.01 -32.18
CA SER A 26 -1.84 -2.85 -30.76
C SER A 26 -0.38 -2.48 -30.55
N LEU A 27 -0.12 -1.19 -30.40
CA LEU A 27 1.13 -0.68 -29.84
C LEU A 27 1.43 -1.42 -28.53
N VAL A 28 2.30 -2.43 -28.62
CA VAL A 28 2.81 -3.18 -27.47
C VAL A 28 3.70 -2.22 -26.68
N ARG A 29 3.12 -1.60 -25.64
CA ARG A 29 3.93 -0.95 -24.60
C ARG A 29 4.52 -2.04 -23.72
N THR A 30 5.69 -2.55 -24.08
CA THR A 30 6.56 -3.23 -23.11
C THR A 30 6.92 -2.21 -22.03
N ARG A 31 6.29 -2.30 -20.85
CA ARG A 31 6.78 -1.59 -19.66
C ARG A 31 8.03 -2.32 -19.18
N THR A 32 9.15 -2.09 -19.84
CA THR A 32 10.46 -2.37 -19.25
C THR A 32 10.66 -1.30 -18.17
N MET A 33 10.75 -1.70 -16.89
CA MET A 33 11.24 -0.79 -15.84
C MET A 33 12.67 -0.40 -16.24
N SER A 34 12.93 0.91 -16.36
CA SER A 34 14.08 1.46 -17.08
C SER A 34 15.46 1.23 -16.43
N ASP A 35 15.54 0.48 -15.33
CA ASP A 35 16.76 0.26 -14.55
C ASP A 35 17.32 -1.17 -14.62
N GLY A 36 16.66 -2.09 -15.34
CA GLY A 36 17.11 -3.47 -15.50
C GLY A 36 16.97 -4.35 -14.25
N THR A 37 16.31 -3.88 -13.18
CA THR A 37 16.22 -4.61 -11.90
C THR A 37 15.11 -5.66 -11.86
N PHE A 38 14.11 -5.53 -12.74
CA PHE A 38 13.03 -6.50 -12.91
C PHE A 38 13.05 -7.14 -14.28
N HIS A 39 13.04 -8.48 -14.31
CA HIS A 39 12.89 -9.23 -15.55
C HIS A 39 11.43 -9.19 -16.04
N PRO A 40 11.15 -8.59 -17.21
CA PRO A 40 9.80 -8.58 -17.76
C PRO A 40 9.42 -9.97 -18.30
N LEU A 41 8.13 -10.26 -18.40
CA LEU A 41 7.67 -11.43 -19.13
C LEU A 41 7.82 -11.21 -20.64
N ASN A 42 8.19 -12.26 -21.37
CA ASN A 42 8.34 -12.23 -22.83
C ASN A 42 7.02 -12.05 -23.61
N THR A 43 5.89 -12.03 -22.90
CA THR A 43 4.54 -11.83 -23.44
C THR A 43 3.79 -10.83 -22.56
N LEU A 44 2.92 -9.99 -23.16
CA LEU A 44 2.08 -9.01 -22.46
C LEU A 44 1.29 -9.69 -21.34
N ALA A 45 1.82 -9.62 -20.12
CA ALA A 45 1.22 -10.22 -18.94
C ALA A 45 0.61 -9.13 -18.07
N CYS A 46 -0.44 -9.49 -17.35
CA CYS A 46 -1.09 -8.65 -16.37
C CYS A 46 -0.12 -8.33 -15.20
N THR A 47 0.72 -7.30 -15.35
CA THR A 47 1.75 -6.93 -14.35
C THR A 47 1.55 -5.53 -13.78
N GLY A 48 0.33 -5.00 -13.88
CA GLY A 48 0.01 -3.62 -13.52
C GLY A 48 -0.19 -3.44 -12.01
N SER A 49 -1.15 -4.15 -11.43
CA SER A 49 -1.41 -4.13 -9.97
C SER A 49 -0.93 -5.41 -9.31
N LEU A 50 -0.65 -5.33 -8.01
CA LEU A 50 -0.31 -6.47 -7.17
C LEU A 50 -1.42 -6.74 -6.17
N GLY A 51 -1.56 -7.99 -5.75
CA GLY A 51 -2.41 -8.36 -4.63
C GLY A 51 -1.67 -8.38 -3.29
N ASP A 52 -2.39 -8.86 -2.28
CA ASP A 52 -1.81 -9.10 -0.97
C ASP A 52 -0.70 -10.17 -1.07
N PRO A 53 0.42 -10.03 -0.34
CA PRO A 53 1.52 -10.97 -0.45
C PRO A 53 1.18 -12.35 0.11
N ILE A 54 1.59 -13.39 -0.62
CA ILE A 54 1.56 -14.79 -0.19
C ILE A 54 2.79 -15.09 0.66
N VAL A 55 3.94 -14.59 0.21
CA VAL A 55 5.17 -14.51 0.99
C VAL A 55 5.44 -13.04 1.28
N ASN A 56 5.68 -12.71 2.55
CA ASN A 56 6.11 -11.39 2.99
C ASN A 56 7.11 -11.57 4.12
N PHE A 57 8.39 -11.68 3.79
CA PHE A 57 9.43 -11.99 4.75
C PHE A 57 10.37 -10.80 4.95
N THR A 58 10.15 -10.10 6.05
CA THR A 58 10.90 -8.90 6.49
C THR A 58 11.90 -9.22 7.60
N PHE A 59 12.11 -10.52 7.89
CA PHE A 59 12.93 -11.04 9.00
C PHE A 59 12.59 -10.58 10.43
N GLY A 60 11.68 -9.63 10.61
CA GLY A 60 11.20 -9.11 11.90
C GLY A 60 11.93 -7.84 12.33
N SER A 61 11.89 -7.54 13.63
CA SER A 61 12.64 -6.43 14.21
C SER A 61 12.99 -6.70 15.67
N GLY A 62 14.03 -6.03 16.18
CA GLY A 62 14.43 -6.10 17.58
C GLY A 62 15.82 -5.55 17.88
N ASN A 63 16.19 -5.60 19.16
CA ASN A 63 17.41 -4.97 19.67
C ASN A 63 18.67 -5.87 19.63
N ASN A 64 18.49 -7.18 19.44
CA ASN A 64 19.57 -8.17 19.37
C ASN A 64 19.59 -8.82 17.97
N TYR A 65 20.40 -9.86 17.75
CA TYR A 65 20.29 -10.68 16.55
C TYR A 65 18.95 -11.42 16.49
N GLY A 66 18.33 -11.46 15.31
CA GLY A 66 17.14 -12.27 15.06
C GLY A 66 17.45 -13.77 15.08
N PRO A 67 16.43 -14.62 15.22
CA PRO A 67 16.61 -16.07 15.35
C PRO A 67 17.14 -16.72 14.07
N ALA A 68 17.76 -17.90 14.21
CA ALA A 68 18.10 -18.74 13.08
C ALA A 68 16.84 -19.12 12.26
N LEU A 69 16.97 -19.10 10.94
CA LEU A 69 15.95 -19.57 10.01
C LEU A 69 15.88 -21.10 10.02
N SER A 70 14.70 -21.62 9.65
CA SER A 70 14.50 -23.05 9.44
C SER A 70 15.49 -23.61 8.41
N SER A 71 15.95 -24.85 8.60
CA SER A 71 16.79 -25.56 7.63
C SER A 71 16.10 -25.82 6.28
N SER A 72 14.77 -25.70 6.23
CA SER A 72 14.01 -25.70 4.97
C SER A 72 14.18 -24.43 4.15
N ILE A 73 14.63 -23.33 4.77
CA ILE A 73 14.85 -22.03 4.13
C ILE A 73 16.29 -21.86 3.71
N THR A 74 17.24 -22.22 4.58
CA THR A 74 18.66 -22.10 4.27
C THR A 74 19.44 -23.25 4.91
N SER A 75 20.44 -23.75 4.18
CA SER A 75 21.42 -24.70 4.69
C SER A 75 22.69 -24.03 5.21
N MET A 76 22.80 -22.70 5.13
CA MET A 76 23.94 -21.97 5.65
C MET A 76 24.01 -22.08 7.17
N GLN A 77 25.20 -21.99 7.74
CA GLN A 77 25.36 -22.02 9.19
C GLN A 77 24.97 -20.66 9.79
N TYR A 78 24.03 -20.66 10.72
CA TYR A 78 23.69 -19.45 11.47
C TYR A 78 24.78 -19.10 12.48
N LEU A 79 25.12 -17.82 12.58
CA LEU A 79 25.96 -17.25 13.64
C LEU A 79 25.40 -15.91 14.12
N ALA A 80 25.06 -15.82 15.41
CA ALA A 80 24.68 -14.56 16.05
C ALA A 80 25.90 -13.63 16.19
N SER A 81 26.21 -12.90 15.13
CA SER A 81 27.37 -12.00 15.00
C SER A 81 27.01 -10.82 14.10
N SER A 82 27.68 -9.68 14.29
CA SER A 82 27.61 -8.53 13.38
C SER A 82 28.39 -8.76 12.09
N CYS A 83 29.29 -9.75 12.08
CA CYS A 83 30.17 -10.09 10.97
C CYS A 83 30.30 -11.63 10.89
N PRO A 84 29.35 -12.34 10.24
CA PRO A 84 29.46 -13.77 10.00
C PRO A 84 30.69 -14.09 9.10
N ASN A 85 31.27 -15.28 9.23
CA ASN A 85 32.38 -15.73 8.37
C ASN A 85 31.85 -16.36 7.07
N ASP A 86 32.72 -16.61 6.09
CA ASP A 86 32.40 -17.31 4.84
C ASP A 86 31.53 -18.56 5.09
N GLY A 87 30.43 -18.69 4.35
CA GLY A 87 29.47 -19.79 4.46
C GLY A 87 28.48 -19.67 5.62
N GLN A 88 28.47 -18.54 6.31
CA GLN A 88 27.58 -18.28 7.44
C GLN A 88 26.61 -17.13 7.15
N TYR A 89 25.50 -17.11 7.87
CA TYR A 89 24.54 -16.00 7.85
C TYR A 89 24.16 -15.58 9.26
N THR A 90 23.60 -14.38 9.37
CA THR A 90 22.98 -13.85 10.59
C THR A 90 21.69 -13.13 10.23
N ILE A 91 20.80 -12.95 11.20
CA ILE A 91 19.67 -12.03 11.10
C ILE A 91 20.00 -10.84 12.00
N THR A 92 20.13 -9.65 11.43
CA THR A 92 20.64 -8.47 12.15
C THR A 92 19.96 -7.21 11.65
N ASN A 93 19.93 -6.18 12.49
CA ASN A 93 19.48 -4.84 12.13
C ASN A 93 20.63 -3.94 11.67
N TYR A 94 21.88 -4.34 11.91
CA TYR A 94 23.04 -3.61 11.40
C TYR A 94 24.31 -4.46 11.23
N THR A 95 25.26 -3.96 10.45
CA THR A 95 26.67 -4.39 10.42
C THR A 95 27.58 -3.29 10.99
N SER A 96 28.73 -3.65 11.56
CA SER A 96 29.70 -2.64 12.03
C SER A 96 31.12 -3.19 12.12
N ASN A 97 32.10 -2.42 11.66
CA ASN A 97 33.54 -2.71 11.72
C ASN A 97 33.97 -4.09 11.19
N CYS A 98 33.23 -4.65 10.23
CA CYS A 98 33.53 -5.98 9.70
C CYS A 98 34.79 -6.00 8.85
N PHE A 99 35.65 -7.00 9.10
CA PHE A 99 36.83 -7.34 8.30
C PHE A 99 37.68 -6.12 7.93
N SER A 100 38.15 -5.38 8.95
CA SER A 100 38.93 -4.14 8.79
C SER A 100 38.22 -3.08 7.95
N ASN A 101 36.93 -2.88 8.22
CA ASN A 101 36.03 -1.95 7.52
C ASN A 101 35.94 -2.22 6.02
N SER A 102 35.94 -3.48 5.58
CA SER A 102 35.74 -3.81 4.16
C SER A 102 34.28 -3.90 3.76
N TRP A 103 33.40 -4.00 4.75
CA TRP A 103 31.97 -3.85 4.56
C TRP A 103 31.51 -2.43 4.91
N HIS A 104 30.47 -1.96 4.25
CA HIS A 104 29.64 -0.87 4.73
C HIS A 104 29.01 -1.25 6.08
N THR A 105 28.78 -0.23 6.91
CA THR A 105 27.73 -0.29 7.94
C THR A 105 26.39 -0.21 7.22
N VAL A 106 25.64 -1.31 7.23
CA VAL A 106 24.33 -1.45 6.58
C VAL A 106 23.27 -1.49 7.67
N THR A 107 22.12 -0.89 7.43
CA THR A 107 20.91 -1.01 8.24
C THR A 107 19.77 -1.59 7.41
N ASP A 108 18.68 -1.95 8.08
CA ASP A 108 17.39 -2.31 7.49
C ASP A 108 16.99 -1.47 6.27
N HIS A 109 16.39 -2.11 5.28
CA HIS A 109 15.97 -1.45 4.04
C HIS A 109 14.83 -0.44 4.27
N THR A 110 13.88 -0.74 5.16
CA THR A 110 12.67 0.07 5.37
C THR A 110 12.91 1.31 6.24
N GLY A 111 14.11 1.43 6.82
CA GLY A 111 14.49 2.54 7.69
C GLY A 111 13.99 2.38 9.13
N ASP A 112 13.45 1.22 9.51
CA ASP A 112 13.25 0.87 10.92
C ASP A 112 14.64 0.67 11.56
N PRO A 113 15.04 1.47 12.57
CA PRO A 113 16.34 1.30 13.23
C PRO A 113 16.54 -0.09 13.86
N ASN A 114 15.45 -0.81 14.12
CA ASN A 114 15.46 -2.16 14.66
C ASN A 114 15.01 -3.21 13.65
N GLY A 115 14.70 -2.84 12.40
CA GLY A 115 14.29 -3.78 11.36
C GLY A 115 15.42 -4.76 11.05
N TYR A 116 15.07 -6.02 10.83
CA TYR A 116 16.06 -7.06 10.54
C TYR A 116 16.16 -7.32 9.05
N PHE A 117 17.37 -7.63 8.62
CA PHE A 117 17.65 -8.25 7.33
C PHE A 117 18.50 -9.51 7.52
N MET A 118 18.50 -10.39 6.51
CA MET A 118 19.42 -11.52 6.46
C MET A 118 20.75 -11.07 5.87
N LEU A 119 21.81 -11.19 6.65
CA LEU A 119 23.17 -10.88 6.22
C LEU A 119 23.91 -12.18 5.90
N VAL A 120 24.43 -12.26 4.68
CA VAL A 120 25.06 -13.45 4.11
C VAL A 120 26.52 -13.15 3.84
N ASN A 121 27.41 -13.91 4.47
CA ASN A 121 28.81 -13.98 4.06
C ASN A 121 28.97 -15.24 3.19
N ALA A 122 29.28 -15.06 1.90
CA ALA A 122 29.11 -16.11 0.91
C ALA A 122 29.97 -17.35 1.23
N SER A 123 29.45 -18.53 0.90
CA SER A 123 30.24 -19.76 0.97
C SER A 123 31.38 -19.71 -0.06
N TYR A 124 32.52 -20.35 0.24
CA TYR A 124 33.63 -20.47 -0.70
C TYR A 124 33.21 -21.00 -2.07
N ASP A 125 32.33 -22.01 -2.08
CA ASP A 125 31.72 -22.53 -3.31
C ASP A 125 30.36 -21.85 -3.58
N PRO A 126 30.04 -21.55 -4.86
CA PRO A 126 28.71 -21.09 -5.26
C PRO A 126 27.60 -21.99 -4.71
N SER A 127 26.65 -21.41 -3.98
CA SER A 127 25.66 -22.19 -3.23
C SER A 127 24.28 -21.52 -3.20
N VAL A 128 23.25 -22.34 -2.98
CA VAL A 128 21.90 -21.88 -2.68
C VAL A 128 21.87 -21.45 -1.23
N PHE A 129 21.46 -20.20 -0.98
CA PHE A 129 21.41 -19.64 0.37
C PHE A 129 19.99 -19.34 0.85
N TYR A 130 19.00 -19.40 -0.04
CA TYR A 130 17.58 -19.23 0.30
C TYR A 130 16.69 -20.12 -0.58
N VAL A 131 15.72 -20.78 0.06
CA VAL A 131 14.70 -21.63 -0.56
C VAL A 131 13.36 -21.33 0.11
N GLN A 132 12.29 -21.19 -0.68
CA GLN A 132 10.95 -20.99 -0.13
C GLN A 132 9.92 -21.69 -1.00
N GLN A 133 9.22 -22.68 -0.45
CA GLN A 133 8.03 -23.23 -1.08
C GLN A 133 6.85 -22.28 -0.91
N VAL A 134 6.05 -22.12 -1.96
CA VAL A 134 4.83 -21.32 -1.97
C VAL A 134 3.68 -22.19 -2.48
N ASP A 135 2.61 -22.29 -1.71
CA ASP A 135 1.44 -23.12 -2.00
C ASP A 135 0.19 -22.28 -2.28
N GLY A 136 -0.86 -22.93 -2.78
CA GLY A 136 -2.16 -22.32 -3.00
C GLY A 136 -2.17 -21.32 -4.15
N LEU A 137 -1.36 -21.56 -5.18
CA LEU A 137 -1.34 -20.76 -6.40
C LEU A 137 -2.48 -21.18 -7.34
N CYS A 138 -2.94 -20.25 -8.17
CA CYS A 138 -3.91 -20.54 -9.21
C CYS A 138 -3.22 -20.77 -10.54
N SER A 139 -3.71 -21.74 -11.30
CA SER A 139 -3.28 -22.05 -12.66
C SER A 139 -3.43 -20.85 -13.59
N GLY A 140 -2.45 -20.58 -14.45
CA GLY A 140 -2.48 -19.50 -15.44
C GLY A 140 -2.49 -18.10 -14.82
N THR A 141 -2.17 -17.96 -13.54
CA THR A 141 -2.11 -16.69 -12.83
C THR A 141 -0.69 -16.17 -12.82
N THR A 142 -0.52 -14.87 -13.09
CA THR A 142 0.77 -14.20 -13.01
C THR A 142 1.06 -13.81 -11.57
N TYR A 143 2.32 -13.94 -11.18
CA TYR A 143 2.87 -13.61 -9.88
C TYR A 143 4.12 -12.77 -10.05
N GLN A 144 4.40 -11.93 -9.06
CA GLN A 144 5.66 -11.23 -8.90
C GLN A 144 6.41 -11.83 -7.72
N PHE A 145 7.65 -12.23 -7.97
CA PHE A 145 8.65 -12.43 -6.94
C PHE A 145 9.56 -11.20 -6.86
N SER A 146 9.89 -10.75 -5.65
CA SER A 146 10.90 -9.73 -5.44
C SER A 146 11.62 -9.89 -4.11
N ALA A 147 12.83 -9.34 -4.04
CA ALA A 147 13.61 -9.20 -2.81
C ALA A 147 14.51 -7.96 -2.90
N TRP A 148 14.77 -7.32 -1.76
CA TRP A 148 15.75 -6.24 -1.68
C TRP A 148 17.12 -6.81 -1.36
N ILE A 149 18.13 -6.39 -2.12
CA ILE A 149 19.50 -6.87 -1.98
C ILE A 149 20.44 -5.67 -1.94
N VAL A 150 21.43 -5.73 -1.05
CA VAL A 150 22.54 -4.79 -0.97
C VAL A 150 23.85 -5.56 -1.03
N ASN A 151 24.79 -5.10 -1.85
CA ASN A 151 26.17 -5.54 -1.76
C ASN A 151 26.81 -4.83 -0.55
N VAL A 152 27.28 -5.59 0.44
CA VAL A 152 27.82 -4.99 1.66
C VAL A 152 29.27 -4.50 1.48
N MET A 153 29.95 -4.90 0.40
CA MET A 153 31.34 -4.50 0.15
C MET A 153 31.45 -3.00 -0.16
N ASN A 154 32.44 -2.34 0.45
CA ASN A 154 32.72 -0.90 0.27
C ASN A 154 33.99 -0.60 -0.55
N ARG A 155 34.61 -1.64 -1.08
CA ARG A 155 35.86 -1.62 -1.83
C ARG A 155 35.85 -2.72 -2.88
N SER A 156 36.83 -2.71 -3.78
CA SER A 156 37.00 -3.77 -4.79
C SER A 156 37.06 -5.15 -4.13
N ALA A 157 36.22 -6.06 -4.62
CA ALA A 157 35.97 -7.38 -4.05
C ALA A 157 35.28 -8.27 -5.10
N ILE A 158 35.09 -9.56 -4.78
CA ILE A 158 34.19 -10.42 -5.56
C ILE A 158 32.77 -9.84 -5.44
N LEU A 159 32.03 -9.78 -6.55
CA LEU A 159 30.71 -9.16 -6.58
C LEU A 159 29.62 -10.22 -6.39
N PRO A 160 28.56 -9.91 -5.60
CA PRO A 160 27.35 -10.73 -5.58
C PRO A 160 26.75 -10.86 -6.97
N ASN A 161 26.45 -12.09 -7.38
CA ASN A 161 25.74 -12.38 -8.61
C ASN A 161 24.72 -13.48 -8.31
N ILE A 162 23.43 -13.14 -8.34
CA ILE A 162 22.38 -14.00 -7.81
C ILE A 162 21.49 -14.49 -8.94
N THR A 163 21.27 -15.81 -8.98
CA THR A 163 20.23 -16.41 -9.83
C THR A 163 19.00 -16.72 -8.97
N PHE A 164 17.86 -16.17 -9.36
CA PHE A 164 16.55 -16.58 -8.86
C PHE A 164 15.98 -17.64 -9.79
N THR A 165 15.45 -18.72 -9.21
CA THR A 165 14.64 -19.70 -9.95
C THR A 165 13.28 -19.85 -9.30
N ILE A 166 12.28 -20.06 -10.14
CA ILE A 166 10.97 -20.57 -9.74
C ILE A 166 10.85 -21.97 -10.31
N GLU A 167 10.66 -22.96 -9.42
CA GLU A 167 10.69 -24.38 -9.74
C GLU A 167 9.38 -25.04 -9.37
N LYS A 168 9.05 -26.15 -10.03
CA LYS A 168 8.10 -27.13 -9.49
C LYS A 168 8.70 -27.80 -8.25
N THR A 169 7.84 -28.43 -7.44
CA THR A 169 8.26 -29.19 -6.27
C THR A 169 9.14 -30.40 -6.59
N ASP A 170 9.12 -30.89 -7.84
CA ASP A 170 10.00 -31.95 -8.35
C ASP A 170 11.40 -31.44 -8.80
N GLY A 171 11.65 -30.13 -8.71
CA GLY A 171 12.91 -29.49 -9.12
C GLY A 171 12.97 -29.02 -10.57
N THR A 172 11.89 -29.20 -11.35
CA THR A 172 11.83 -28.66 -12.72
C THR A 172 11.79 -27.13 -12.67
N VAL A 173 12.79 -26.47 -13.28
CA VAL A 173 12.82 -25.00 -13.40
C VAL A 173 11.72 -24.53 -14.36
N LEU A 174 10.92 -23.57 -13.91
CA LEU A 174 9.86 -22.92 -14.68
C LEU A 174 10.27 -21.52 -15.16
N GLU A 175 11.04 -20.80 -14.35
CA GLU A 175 11.52 -19.46 -14.66
C GLU A 175 12.89 -19.25 -14.03
N THR A 176 13.72 -18.42 -14.66
CA THR A 176 15.03 -18.03 -14.15
C THR A 176 15.30 -16.54 -14.40
N TYR A 177 15.91 -15.89 -13.43
CA TYR A 177 16.43 -14.53 -13.58
C TYR A 177 17.80 -14.43 -12.93
N ASN A 178 18.73 -13.75 -13.60
CA ASN A 178 20.06 -13.48 -13.07
C ASN A 178 20.20 -11.97 -12.87
N THR A 179 20.62 -11.55 -11.68
CA THR A 179 20.79 -10.13 -11.35
C THR A 179 21.93 -9.45 -12.11
N GLY A 180 22.80 -10.23 -12.75
CA GLY A 180 24.16 -9.81 -13.07
C GLY A 180 24.96 -9.56 -11.80
N ASP A 181 26.14 -8.96 -11.96
CA ASP A 181 26.95 -8.53 -10.84
C ASP A 181 26.32 -7.32 -10.15
N ILE A 182 26.17 -7.39 -8.84
CA ILE A 182 25.69 -6.30 -8.00
C ILE A 182 26.91 -5.46 -7.61
N PRO A 183 27.06 -4.24 -8.16
CA PRO A 183 28.29 -3.49 -8.03
C PRO A 183 28.51 -2.96 -6.61
N VAL A 184 29.78 -2.71 -6.28
CA VAL A 184 30.17 -1.93 -5.11
C VAL A 184 29.79 -0.46 -5.31
N THR A 185 29.34 0.20 -4.24
CA THR A 185 28.92 1.59 -4.24
C THR A 185 29.66 2.41 -3.18
N ASN A 186 29.62 3.74 -3.26
CA ASN A 186 30.29 4.61 -2.27
C ASN A 186 29.59 4.60 -0.89
N SER A 187 28.30 4.27 -0.87
CA SER A 187 27.45 4.10 0.30
C SER A 187 26.59 2.85 0.08
N PRO A 188 26.07 2.17 1.13
CA PRO A 188 25.21 1.01 0.92
C PRO A 188 23.93 1.42 0.18
N VAL A 189 23.59 0.68 -0.87
CA VAL A 189 22.38 0.91 -1.68
C VAL A 189 21.59 -0.39 -1.77
N TRP A 190 20.46 -0.44 -1.08
CA TRP A 190 19.45 -1.46 -1.28
C TRP A 190 18.80 -1.28 -2.67
N LYS A 191 18.73 -2.35 -3.44
CA LYS A 191 18.00 -2.41 -4.72
C LYS A 191 17.05 -3.59 -4.72
N GLN A 192 15.84 -3.36 -5.21
CA GLN A 192 14.89 -4.43 -5.39
C GLN A 192 15.22 -5.19 -6.67
N TYR A 193 15.33 -6.51 -6.57
CA TYR A 193 15.43 -7.39 -7.72
C TYR A 193 14.23 -8.32 -7.75
N GLY A 194 13.78 -8.73 -8.94
CA GLY A 194 12.64 -9.61 -9.04
C GLY A 194 12.29 -10.01 -10.46
N MET A 195 11.23 -10.81 -10.55
CA MET A 195 10.72 -11.30 -11.83
C MET A 195 9.22 -11.53 -11.74
N PHE A 196 8.58 -11.49 -12.90
CA PHE A 196 7.22 -11.99 -13.06
C PHE A 196 7.24 -13.43 -13.56
N PHE A 197 6.26 -14.22 -13.14
CA PHE A 197 6.11 -15.62 -13.49
C PHE A 197 4.63 -15.96 -13.61
N THR A 198 4.27 -16.73 -14.64
CA THR A 198 2.89 -17.23 -14.79
C THR A 198 2.87 -18.74 -14.55
N THR A 199 2.03 -19.18 -13.63
CA THR A 199 1.88 -20.60 -13.30
C THR A 199 1.41 -21.41 -14.51
N PRO A 200 2.08 -22.52 -14.86
CA PRO A 200 1.57 -23.44 -15.87
C PRO A 200 0.24 -24.08 -15.44
N PRO A 201 -0.55 -24.61 -16.40
CA PRO A 201 -1.75 -25.38 -16.12
C PRO A 201 -1.52 -26.48 -15.08
N GLY A 202 -2.36 -26.50 -14.03
CA GLY A 202 -2.32 -27.52 -12.97
C GLY A 202 -1.23 -27.35 -11.90
N VAL A 203 -0.42 -26.29 -11.96
CA VAL A 203 0.58 -25.98 -10.93
C VAL A 203 -0.03 -25.10 -9.85
N SER A 204 -0.13 -25.64 -8.62
CA SER A 204 -0.63 -24.93 -7.43
C SER A 204 0.44 -24.64 -6.38
N SER A 205 1.65 -25.16 -6.57
CA SER A 205 2.78 -24.97 -5.66
C SER A 205 4.07 -24.83 -6.45
N VAL A 206 4.95 -23.95 -5.98
CA VAL A 206 6.29 -23.71 -6.56
C VAL A 206 7.33 -23.57 -5.46
N VAL A 207 8.61 -23.65 -5.83
CA VAL A 207 9.75 -23.40 -4.97
C VAL A 207 10.55 -22.24 -5.56
N ILE A 208 10.74 -21.19 -4.75
CA ILE A 208 11.65 -20.08 -5.05
C ILE A 208 13.03 -20.47 -4.54
N ARG A 209 14.08 -20.33 -5.35
CA ARG A 209 15.47 -20.46 -4.89
C ARG A 209 16.29 -19.24 -5.26
N MET A 210 17.20 -18.87 -4.36
CA MET A 210 18.24 -17.88 -4.63
C MET A 210 19.61 -18.56 -4.51
N LYS A 211 20.34 -18.56 -5.62
CA LYS A 211 21.69 -19.10 -5.70
C LYS A 211 22.67 -17.96 -5.88
N ASN A 212 23.70 -17.94 -5.04
CA ASN A 212 24.86 -17.12 -5.29
C ASN A 212 25.78 -17.84 -6.30
N ASN A 213 26.04 -17.20 -7.45
CA ASN A 213 26.80 -17.78 -8.55
C ASN A 213 28.31 -17.56 -8.43
N ALA A 214 28.74 -16.55 -7.67
CA ALA A 214 30.13 -16.27 -7.41
C ALA A 214 30.64 -17.09 -6.20
N PRO A 215 31.95 -17.36 -6.10
CA PRO A 215 32.56 -17.90 -4.88
C PRO A 215 32.65 -16.83 -3.78
N GLY A 216 32.69 -17.24 -2.52
CA GLY A 216 32.96 -16.38 -1.36
C GLY A 216 34.44 -16.03 -1.20
N GLY A 217 34.84 -15.63 0.01
CA GLY A 217 36.19 -15.16 0.34
C GLY A 217 36.23 -13.65 0.54
N ILE A 218 37.02 -12.93 -0.28
CA ILE A 218 37.06 -11.47 -0.18
C ILE A 218 35.93 -10.85 -1.02
N GLY A 219 34.72 -10.87 -0.45
CA GLY A 219 33.50 -10.32 -1.04
C GLY A 219 32.47 -11.37 -1.36
N ASN A 220 31.56 -11.02 -2.29
CA ASN A 220 30.35 -11.77 -2.60
C ASN A 220 29.33 -11.80 -1.44
N ASP A 221 29.51 -10.89 -0.49
CA ASP A 221 28.70 -10.75 0.71
C ASP A 221 27.53 -9.80 0.44
N LEU A 222 26.37 -10.11 1.01
CA LEU A 222 25.15 -9.36 0.74
C LEU A 222 24.21 -9.27 1.94
N GLY A 223 23.40 -8.22 1.97
CA GLY A 223 22.17 -8.16 2.74
C GLY A 223 20.99 -8.54 1.85
N LEU A 224 20.04 -9.30 2.39
CA LEU A 224 18.78 -9.72 1.78
C LEU A 224 17.64 -9.30 2.70
N ASP A 225 16.65 -8.61 2.16
CA ASP A 225 15.51 -8.10 2.93
C ASP A 225 14.22 -8.09 2.10
N ASP A 226 13.08 -7.92 2.78
CA ASP A 226 11.77 -7.63 2.19
C ASP A 226 11.40 -8.54 1.01
N ILE A 227 11.47 -9.86 1.24
CA ILE A 227 11.14 -10.87 0.24
C ILE A 227 9.63 -10.94 0.08
N ALA A 228 9.15 -10.77 -1.15
CA ALA A 228 7.74 -10.80 -1.47
C ALA A 228 7.42 -11.76 -2.63
N PHE A 229 6.31 -12.47 -2.49
CA PHE A 229 5.68 -13.20 -3.59
C PHE A 229 4.19 -12.86 -3.63
N ARG A 230 3.74 -12.22 -4.70
CA ARG A 230 2.40 -11.61 -4.79
C ARG A 230 1.73 -11.96 -6.11
N PRO A 231 0.40 -12.17 -6.17
CA PRO A 231 -0.29 -12.21 -7.46
C PRO A 231 -0.16 -10.86 -8.16
N ALA A 232 0.01 -10.90 -9.47
CA ALA A 232 0.08 -9.75 -10.36
C ALA A 232 -1.04 -9.84 -11.40
N GLY A 233 -1.59 -8.69 -11.76
CA GLY A 233 -2.83 -8.60 -12.51
C GLY A 233 -2.98 -7.28 -13.26
N PRO A 234 -4.18 -6.98 -13.80
CA PRO A 234 -4.43 -5.78 -14.57
C PRO A 234 -4.12 -4.55 -13.71
N SER A 235 -3.55 -3.50 -14.32
CA SER A 235 -3.47 -2.20 -13.67
C SER A 235 -4.88 -1.77 -13.25
N THR A 236 -5.08 -1.69 -11.95
CA THR A 236 -6.37 -1.44 -11.31
C THR A 236 -6.23 -0.23 -10.40
N SER A 237 -7.04 0.79 -10.64
CA SER A 237 -7.16 1.94 -9.76
C SER A 237 -8.62 2.26 -9.47
N ILE A 238 -8.87 2.87 -8.33
CA ILE A 238 -10.16 3.44 -7.97
C ILE A 238 -10.01 4.94 -7.75
N SER A 239 -11.04 5.68 -8.13
CA SER A 239 -11.11 7.11 -7.93
C SER A 239 -12.53 7.53 -7.53
N THR A 240 -12.64 8.79 -7.12
CA THR A 240 -13.90 9.45 -6.82
C THR A 240 -13.85 10.88 -7.38
N SER A 241 -15.00 11.53 -7.49
CA SER A 241 -15.10 12.91 -7.98
C SER A 241 -14.52 13.95 -7.02
N ILE A 242 -14.11 13.55 -5.81
CA ILE A 242 -13.48 14.43 -4.83
C ILE A 242 -11.97 14.23 -4.93
N PRO A 243 -11.19 15.26 -5.32
CA PRO A 243 -9.75 15.14 -5.54
C PRO A 243 -9.01 15.12 -4.20
N SER A 244 -9.03 13.98 -3.50
CA SER A 244 -8.18 13.71 -2.33
C SER A 244 -8.20 12.23 -2.00
N ASP A 245 -7.03 11.69 -1.64
CA ASP A 245 -6.90 10.34 -1.08
C ASP A 245 -7.52 10.21 0.32
N SER A 246 -7.76 11.35 0.98
CA SER A 246 -8.47 11.47 2.27
C SER A 246 -9.61 12.48 2.16
N ILE A 247 -10.85 12.00 2.18
CA ILE A 247 -12.03 12.85 2.02
C ILE A 247 -12.70 13.06 3.37
N ASN A 248 -12.80 14.32 3.80
CA ASN A 248 -13.64 14.70 4.93
C ASN A 248 -15.07 14.93 4.44
N VAL A 249 -16.00 14.05 4.81
CA VAL A 249 -17.41 14.17 4.41
C VAL A 249 -18.35 14.21 5.61
N CYS A 250 -19.53 14.79 5.37
CA CYS A 250 -20.64 14.81 6.31
C CYS A 250 -21.90 14.38 5.58
N ASN A 251 -22.55 13.33 6.09
CA ASN A 251 -23.90 12.94 5.72
C ASN A 251 -24.16 12.83 4.20
N THR A 252 -23.18 12.38 3.42
CA THR A 252 -23.30 12.19 1.96
C THR A 252 -22.75 10.85 1.53
N SER A 253 -23.35 10.27 0.49
CA SER A 253 -22.85 9.08 -0.17
C SER A 253 -21.72 9.43 -1.13
N ILE A 254 -20.72 8.56 -1.27
CA ILE A 254 -19.57 8.79 -2.15
C ILE A 254 -19.55 7.73 -3.25
N PRO A 255 -19.70 8.10 -4.53
CA PRO A 255 -19.48 7.16 -5.62
C PRO A 255 -17.97 6.91 -5.81
N LEU A 256 -17.62 5.64 -5.91
CA LEU A 256 -16.31 5.15 -6.30
C LEU A 256 -16.42 4.46 -7.67
N THR A 257 -15.47 4.73 -8.54
CA THR A 257 -15.38 4.10 -9.87
C THR A 257 -13.99 3.52 -10.05
N ALA A 258 -13.93 2.30 -10.54
CA ALA A 258 -12.69 1.62 -10.87
C ALA A 258 -12.33 1.77 -12.35
N THR A 259 -11.03 1.89 -12.62
CA THR A 259 -10.43 1.77 -13.95
C THR A 259 -9.54 0.53 -13.96
N ILE A 260 -9.80 -0.38 -14.90
CA ILE A 260 -9.13 -1.68 -14.99
C ILE A 260 -8.55 -1.82 -16.40
N GLU A 261 -7.27 -2.15 -16.48
CA GLU A 261 -6.62 -2.56 -17.72
C GLU A 261 -7.24 -3.84 -18.26
N SER A 262 -7.48 -3.89 -19.57
CA SER A 262 -8.00 -5.10 -20.22
C SER A 262 -6.88 -6.14 -20.37
N CYS A 263 -6.83 -7.12 -19.47
CA CYS A 263 -5.80 -8.16 -19.51
C CYS A 263 -6.33 -9.59 -19.27
N TYR A 264 -7.45 -9.76 -18.55
CA TYR A 264 -8.13 -11.06 -18.44
C TYR A 264 -9.22 -11.19 -19.51
N LEU A 265 -9.53 -12.43 -19.91
CA LEU A 265 -10.69 -12.72 -20.77
C LEU A 265 -12.01 -12.33 -20.10
N SER A 266 -12.10 -12.56 -18.79
CA SER A 266 -13.23 -12.17 -17.95
C SER A 266 -12.71 -11.81 -16.56
N ASN A 267 -13.10 -10.63 -16.09
CA ASN A 267 -12.78 -10.15 -14.75
C ASN A 267 -13.90 -10.53 -13.76
N GLU A 268 -13.53 -10.78 -12.52
CA GLU A 268 -14.42 -10.75 -11.35
C GLU A 268 -14.00 -9.63 -10.40
N TYR A 269 -14.98 -9.09 -9.67
CA TYR A 269 -14.81 -7.92 -8.82
C TYR A 269 -15.38 -8.19 -7.42
N GLN A 270 -14.71 -7.65 -6.41
CA GLN A 270 -15.22 -7.64 -5.03
C GLN A 270 -14.71 -6.39 -4.31
N TRP A 271 -15.62 -5.51 -3.91
CA TRP A 271 -15.26 -4.37 -3.05
C TRP A 271 -14.97 -4.81 -1.62
N GLN A 272 -13.99 -4.15 -1.02
CA GLN A 272 -13.66 -4.33 0.39
C GLN A 272 -13.66 -3.01 1.14
N VAL A 273 -13.96 -3.08 2.43
CA VAL A 273 -13.88 -1.99 3.39
C VAL A 273 -12.95 -2.36 4.54
N SER A 274 -12.19 -1.39 5.03
CA SER A 274 -11.45 -1.47 6.29
C SER A 274 -11.94 -0.35 7.21
N TYR A 275 -12.37 -0.74 8.41
CA TYR A 275 -12.89 0.17 9.44
C TYR A 275 -11.78 0.56 10.41
N ASN A 276 -11.51 1.85 10.57
CA ASN A 276 -10.52 2.41 11.49
C ASN A 276 -9.12 1.75 11.40
N ASN A 277 -8.67 1.50 10.16
CA ASN A 277 -7.44 0.76 9.84
C ASN A 277 -7.43 -0.71 10.30
N GLY A 278 -8.58 -1.32 10.57
CA GLY A 278 -8.71 -2.75 10.80
C GLY A 278 -8.54 -3.58 9.52
N ASN A 279 -8.87 -4.87 9.62
CA ASN A 279 -8.78 -5.80 8.51
C ASN A 279 -9.74 -5.44 7.37
N TRP A 280 -9.37 -5.83 6.15
CA TRP A 280 -10.23 -5.72 4.98
C TRP A 280 -11.35 -6.76 5.03
N ILE A 281 -12.58 -6.31 4.79
CA ILE A 281 -13.79 -7.14 4.81
C ILE A 281 -14.49 -6.99 3.46
N ASN A 282 -14.92 -8.11 2.87
CA ASN A 282 -15.73 -8.12 1.66
C ASN A 282 -17.09 -7.46 1.92
N ILE A 283 -17.51 -6.57 1.02
CA ILE A 283 -18.83 -5.96 1.04
C ILE A 283 -19.79 -6.89 0.25
N PRO A 284 -20.78 -7.53 0.89
CA PRO A 284 -21.64 -8.49 0.20
C PRO A 284 -22.36 -7.89 -1.01
N GLY A 285 -22.29 -8.57 -2.15
CA GLY A 285 -22.96 -8.17 -3.40
C GLY A 285 -22.31 -7.00 -4.14
N ALA A 286 -21.26 -6.38 -3.60
CA ALA A 286 -20.53 -5.29 -4.25
C ALA A 286 -19.52 -5.86 -5.26
N ASN A 287 -20.03 -6.31 -6.41
CA ASN A 287 -19.28 -7.04 -7.43
C ASN A 287 -19.22 -6.32 -8.79
N ASN A 288 -19.40 -4.99 -8.78
CA ASN A 288 -19.36 -4.14 -9.98
C ASN A 288 -18.11 -3.25 -9.96
N ILE A 289 -17.78 -2.65 -11.11
CA ILE A 289 -16.69 -1.66 -11.23
C ILE A 289 -17.02 -0.32 -10.54
N THR A 290 -18.27 -0.14 -10.10
CA THR A 290 -18.71 1.01 -9.31
C THR A 290 -19.21 0.55 -7.95
N TYR A 291 -19.04 1.41 -6.94
CA TYR A 291 -19.62 1.22 -5.62
C TYR A 291 -19.98 2.58 -5.02
N THR A 292 -21.20 2.69 -4.49
CA THR A 292 -21.63 3.88 -3.76
C THR A 292 -21.47 3.62 -2.28
N VAL A 293 -20.49 4.27 -1.66
CA VAL A 293 -20.31 4.26 -0.22
C VAL A 293 -21.55 4.90 0.41
N PRO A 294 -22.32 4.17 1.25
CA PRO A 294 -23.47 4.74 1.92
C PRO A 294 -23.02 5.74 2.98
N VAL A 295 -23.94 6.55 3.49
CA VAL A 295 -23.66 7.44 4.63
C VAL A 295 -23.18 6.59 5.81
N GLN A 296 -22.01 6.92 6.34
CA GLN A 296 -21.40 6.23 7.47
C GLN A 296 -21.44 7.10 8.74
N PRO A 297 -21.41 6.48 9.94
CA PRO A 297 -21.12 7.20 11.18
C PRO A 297 -19.72 7.82 11.19
N PRO A 298 -19.43 8.76 12.10
CA PRO A 298 -18.08 9.32 12.25
C PRO A 298 -17.02 8.24 12.46
N GLY A 299 -15.92 8.34 11.73
CA GLY A 299 -14.86 7.34 11.71
C GLY A 299 -14.00 7.40 10.46
N LYS A 300 -12.96 6.56 10.41
CA LYS A 300 -12.07 6.44 9.25
C LYS A 300 -12.36 5.13 8.53
N TYR A 301 -12.62 5.21 7.24
CA TYR A 301 -12.93 4.07 6.38
C TYR A 301 -11.94 4.05 5.22
N LYS A 302 -11.47 2.87 4.84
CA LYS A 302 -10.73 2.68 3.59
C LYS A 302 -11.50 1.74 2.69
N TYR A 303 -11.52 2.04 1.40
CA TYR A 303 -12.14 1.20 0.38
C TYR A 303 -11.12 0.81 -0.67
N ARG A 304 -11.21 -0.42 -1.16
CA ARG A 304 -10.44 -0.93 -2.30
C ARG A 304 -11.29 -1.89 -3.12
N LEU A 305 -10.94 -2.07 -4.39
CA LEU A 305 -11.51 -3.10 -5.25
C LEU A 305 -10.51 -4.25 -5.42
N LEU A 306 -11.00 -5.47 -5.27
CA LEU A 306 -10.29 -6.68 -5.68
C LEU A 306 -10.67 -7.06 -7.11
N VAL A 307 -9.68 -7.51 -7.89
CA VAL A 307 -9.87 -7.96 -9.27
C VAL A 307 -9.15 -9.29 -9.50
N SER A 308 -9.82 -10.24 -10.13
CA SER A 308 -9.22 -11.52 -10.54
C SER A 308 -9.73 -11.96 -11.90
N ALA A 309 -9.08 -12.98 -12.48
CA ALA A 309 -9.71 -13.75 -13.54
C ALA A 309 -10.96 -14.48 -12.99
N ALA A 310 -11.90 -14.81 -13.88
CA ALA A 310 -13.13 -15.52 -13.52
C ALA A 310 -12.86 -16.82 -12.75
N GLY A 311 -13.64 -17.08 -11.69
CA GLY A 311 -13.52 -18.21 -10.79
C GLY A 311 -12.55 -18.02 -9.62
N ASN A 312 -11.72 -16.96 -9.61
CA ASN A 312 -10.64 -16.80 -8.64
C ASN A 312 -10.89 -15.73 -7.56
N ILE A 313 -12.01 -14.99 -7.59
CA ILE A 313 -12.15 -13.80 -6.74
C ILE A 313 -12.17 -14.10 -5.25
N GLN A 314 -12.56 -15.32 -4.87
CA GLN A 314 -12.55 -15.76 -3.47
C GLN A 314 -11.20 -16.33 -3.01
N VAL A 315 -10.26 -16.54 -3.93
CA VAL A 315 -8.91 -17.03 -3.61
C VAL A 315 -7.96 -15.84 -3.44
N SER A 316 -7.54 -15.59 -2.20
CA SER A 316 -6.67 -14.44 -1.86
C SER A 316 -5.38 -14.40 -2.67
N ASN A 317 -4.85 -15.57 -2.99
CA ASN A 317 -3.56 -15.74 -3.68
C ASN A 317 -3.67 -15.51 -5.20
N CYS A 318 -4.82 -15.13 -5.73
CA CYS A 318 -5.07 -15.11 -7.18
C CYS A 318 -5.82 -13.85 -7.65
N ARG A 319 -5.79 -12.81 -6.81
CA ARG A 319 -6.48 -11.54 -7.05
C ARG A 319 -5.55 -10.38 -6.72
N VAL A 320 -5.69 -9.31 -7.46
CA VAL A 320 -5.00 -8.05 -7.22
C VAL A 320 -5.91 -7.06 -6.49
N SER A 321 -5.30 -6.04 -5.90
CA SER A 321 -6.03 -4.94 -5.28
C SER A 321 -5.72 -3.62 -5.98
N SER A 322 -6.73 -2.74 -6.04
CA SER A 322 -6.53 -1.34 -6.38
C SER A 322 -5.75 -0.58 -5.31
N ASN A 323 -5.41 0.69 -5.59
CA ASN A 323 -5.14 1.66 -4.53
C ASN A 323 -6.31 1.73 -3.53
N ALA A 324 -6.04 2.22 -2.31
CA ALA A 324 -7.07 2.45 -1.31
C ALA A 324 -7.48 3.92 -1.29
N VAL A 325 -8.78 4.20 -1.25
CA VAL A 325 -9.33 5.54 -0.98
C VAL A 325 -9.70 5.63 0.48
N THR A 326 -9.22 6.66 1.18
CA THR A 326 -9.55 6.91 2.59
C THR A 326 -10.69 7.93 2.68
N ILE A 327 -11.73 7.58 3.43
CA ILE A 327 -12.87 8.45 3.74
C ILE A 327 -12.87 8.66 5.25
N VAL A 328 -12.76 9.92 5.66
CA VAL A 328 -12.88 10.33 7.06
C VAL A 328 -14.25 10.99 7.21
N VAL A 329 -15.15 10.34 7.95
CA VAL A 329 -16.42 10.94 8.31
C VAL A 329 -16.26 11.64 9.63
N VAL A 330 -16.56 12.93 9.65
CA VAL A 330 -16.55 13.74 10.87
C VAL A 330 -17.96 13.82 11.48
N PRO A 331 -18.09 14.07 12.79
CA PRO A 331 -19.38 14.32 13.41
C PRO A 331 -20.17 15.41 12.67
N ALA A 332 -21.49 15.20 12.58
CA ALA A 332 -22.38 16.26 12.14
C ALA A 332 -22.41 17.37 13.20
N ALA A 333 -22.76 18.58 12.76
CA ALA A 333 -22.88 19.72 13.65
C ALA A 333 -23.81 19.41 14.85
N THR A 334 -23.34 19.71 16.06
CA THR A 334 -24.13 19.54 17.28
C THR A 334 -24.97 20.78 17.50
N VAL A 335 -26.29 20.62 17.64
CA VAL A 335 -27.21 21.71 17.98
C VAL A 335 -27.47 21.72 19.48
N ARG A 336 -27.18 22.83 20.15
CA ARG A 336 -27.42 23.05 21.58
C ARG A 336 -28.46 24.15 21.78
N LEU A 337 -29.50 23.84 22.54
CA LEU A 337 -30.49 24.83 22.98
C LEU A 337 -30.11 25.32 24.39
N VAL A 338 -30.08 26.63 24.61
CA VAL A 338 -29.73 27.25 25.89
C VAL A 338 -30.77 28.29 26.25
N GLY A 339 -31.28 28.25 27.48
CA GLY A 339 -32.02 29.36 28.09
C GLY A 339 -31.13 30.08 29.07
N ALA A 340 -31.04 31.40 28.99
CA ALA A 340 -30.30 32.21 29.96
C ALA A 340 -31.10 33.43 30.39
N VAL A 341 -30.84 33.91 31.61
CA VAL A 341 -31.43 35.12 32.17
C VAL A 341 -30.30 36.01 32.65
N ILE A 342 -30.32 37.27 32.24
CA ILE A 342 -29.39 38.31 32.70
C ILE A 342 -30.15 39.47 33.34
N CYS A 343 -29.50 40.21 34.24
CA CYS A 343 -30.07 41.46 34.75
C CYS A 343 -29.88 42.61 33.75
N SER A 344 -30.75 43.61 33.80
CA SER A 344 -30.60 44.84 33.02
C SER A 344 -29.21 45.47 33.23
N GLY A 345 -28.50 45.73 32.13
CA GLY A 345 -27.14 46.27 32.13
C GLY A 345 -26.03 45.22 32.12
N GLN A 346 -26.34 43.93 32.24
CA GLN A 346 -25.38 42.83 32.05
C GLN A 346 -25.32 42.37 30.60
N THR A 347 -24.34 41.52 30.30
CA THR A 347 -24.16 40.89 28.99
C THR A 347 -24.05 39.36 29.15
N TYR A 348 -24.43 38.64 28.11
CA TYR A 348 -24.18 37.21 27.95
C TYR A 348 -23.17 37.01 26.83
N THR A 349 -22.11 36.22 27.09
CA THR A 349 -21.08 35.89 26.09
C THR A 349 -21.46 34.58 25.39
N LEU A 350 -21.69 34.65 24.09
CA LEU A 350 -21.91 33.49 23.22
C LEU A 350 -20.61 32.66 23.08
N PRO A 351 -20.70 31.36 22.76
CA PRO A 351 -19.52 30.50 22.55
C PRO A 351 -18.45 31.03 21.57
N SER A 352 -18.84 31.81 20.56
CA SER A 352 -17.91 32.49 19.63
C SER A 352 -17.17 33.68 20.23
N GLY A 353 -17.50 34.11 21.46
CA GLY A 353 -16.95 35.27 22.14
C GLY A 353 -17.75 36.56 21.94
N ASN A 354 -18.75 36.56 21.05
CA ASN A 354 -19.65 37.69 20.87
C ASN A 354 -20.55 37.91 22.10
N THR A 355 -20.82 39.16 22.46
CA THR A 355 -21.67 39.48 23.61
C THR A 355 -23.03 40.01 23.18
N VAL A 356 -24.07 39.65 23.92
CA VAL A 356 -25.46 40.08 23.71
C VAL A 356 -26.07 40.56 25.01
N SER A 357 -26.92 41.59 24.97
CA SER A 357 -27.49 42.23 26.18
C SER A 357 -29.01 42.41 26.12
N ASN A 358 -29.63 42.23 24.94
CA ASN A 358 -31.06 42.38 24.77
C ASN A 358 -31.76 41.02 24.89
N ALA A 359 -33.01 41.02 25.35
CA ALA A 359 -33.81 39.80 25.32
C ALA A 359 -34.09 39.39 23.87
N GLY A 360 -34.00 38.10 23.56
CA GLY A 360 -34.21 37.61 22.21
C GLY A 360 -33.67 36.20 21.98
N ASN A 361 -33.84 35.73 20.74
CA ASN A 361 -33.30 34.47 20.27
C ASN A 361 -32.03 34.74 19.46
N TYR A 362 -30.92 34.12 19.87
CA TYR A 362 -29.63 34.25 19.21
C TYR A 362 -29.19 32.89 18.66
N SER A 363 -28.53 32.90 17.51
CA SER A 363 -27.87 31.72 16.94
C SER A 363 -26.38 31.99 16.85
N ASP A 364 -25.58 31.11 17.41
CA ASP A 364 -24.12 31.19 17.39
C ASP A 364 -23.53 29.92 16.79
N THR A 365 -22.46 30.04 16.01
CA THR A 365 -21.82 28.88 15.37
C THR A 365 -20.32 28.95 15.51
N VAL A 366 -19.75 27.95 16.20
CA VAL A 366 -18.30 27.76 16.30
C VAL A 366 -17.92 26.61 15.40
N ARG A 367 -17.14 26.89 14.33
CA ARG A 367 -16.65 25.88 13.40
C ARG A 367 -15.38 25.23 13.95
N TYR A 368 -15.32 23.91 13.97
CA TYR A 368 -14.05 23.21 14.19
C TYR A 368 -13.17 23.31 12.94
N ALA A 369 -11.85 23.40 13.12
CA ALA A 369 -10.90 23.78 12.07
C ALA A 369 -10.78 22.79 10.89
N PHE A 370 -11.33 21.58 11.00
CA PHE A 370 -11.22 20.54 9.97
C PHE A 370 -12.57 19.83 9.75
N GLY A 371 -13.31 20.23 8.72
CA GLY A 371 -14.54 19.53 8.26
C GLY A 371 -15.84 20.26 8.56
N CYS A 372 -16.97 19.54 8.59
CA CYS A 372 -18.29 20.09 8.91
C CYS A 372 -18.69 19.92 10.38
N ASP A 373 -17.73 19.62 11.26
CA ASP A 373 -17.94 19.65 12.71
C ASP A 373 -18.13 21.12 13.14
N SER A 374 -19.29 21.42 13.69
CA SER A 374 -19.66 22.76 14.16
C SER A 374 -20.55 22.65 15.38
N LEU A 375 -20.31 23.49 16.38
CA LEU A 375 -21.25 23.68 17.47
C LEU A 375 -22.20 24.82 17.11
N ILE A 376 -23.48 24.50 16.92
CA ILE A 376 -24.55 25.48 16.69
C ILE A 376 -25.29 25.67 18.02
N THR A 377 -25.29 26.87 18.57
CA THR A 377 -26.00 27.20 19.80
C THR A 377 -27.18 28.11 19.50
N HIS A 378 -28.40 27.69 19.84
CA HIS A 378 -29.57 28.57 19.88
C HIS A 378 -29.82 28.99 21.32
N LEU A 379 -29.64 30.28 21.59
CA LEU A 379 -29.85 30.90 22.89
C LEU A 379 -31.20 31.63 22.92
N GLN A 380 -32.03 31.34 23.92
CA GLN A 380 -33.15 32.19 24.31
C GLN A 380 -32.72 33.00 25.55
N LEU A 381 -32.52 34.32 25.37
CA LEU A 381 -32.09 35.23 26.42
C LEU A 381 -33.27 36.04 26.95
N ALA A 382 -33.47 36.01 28.26
CA ALA A 382 -34.39 36.90 28.97
C ALA A 382 -33.61 37.95 29.78
N VAL A 383 -34.14 39.17 29.85
CA VAL A 383 -33.56 40.27 30.64
C VAL A 383 -34.52 40.63 31.77
N GLN A 384 -34.04 40.56 33.01
CA GLN A 384 -34.82 40.92 34.20
C GLN A 384 -34.43 42.31 34.70
N SER A 385 -35.44 43.10 35.07
CA SER A 385 -35.23 44.38 35.76
C SER A 385 -34.85 44.14 37.22
N PRO A 386 -33.93 44.94 37.80
CA PRO A 386 -33.60 44.84 39.21
C PRO A 386 -34.83 45.15 40.09
N VAL A 387 -35.08 44.30 41.07
CA VAL A 387 -36.10 44.54 42.10
C VAL A 387 -35.42 45.27 43.26
N PHE A 388 -35.79 46.53 43.48
CA PHE A 388 -35.35 47.28 44.65
C PHE A 388 -36.27 46.93 45.83
N ILE A 389 -35.72 46.28 46.87
CA ILE A 389 -36.41 46.10 48.14
C ILE A 389 -36.03 47.29 49.02
N ASN A 390 -36.94 48.27 49.12
CA ASN A 390 -36.83 49.29 50.16
C ASN A 390 -37.23 48.64 51.49
N ASN A 391 -36.25 48.26 52.30
CA ASN A 391 -36.50 47.92 53.69
C ASN A 391 -36.77 49.23 54.46
N ASP A 392 -38.03 49.65 54.51
CA ASP A 392 -38.46 50.71 55.42
C ASP A 392 -38.33 50.19 56.86
N VAL A 393 -37.23 50.55 57.53
CA VAL A 393 -37.05 50.31 58.96
C VAL A 393 -38.00 51.23 59.73
N ALA A 394 -39.16 50.71 60.10
CA ALA A 394 -40.10 51.41 60.98
C ALA A 394 -39.62 51.36 62.45
N ILE A 395 -39.01 52.43 62.93
CA ILE A 395 -38.75 52.62 64.37
C ILE A 395 -40.04 53.12 65.04
N CYS A 396 -40.66 52.31 65.90
CA CYS A 396 -41.82 52.73 66.70
C CYS A 396 -41.42 53.80 67.73
N ARG A 397 -41.97 55.02 67.64
CA ARG A 397 -41.92 56.01 68.72
C ARG A 397 -42.90 55.63 69.84
N ARG A 398 -42.41 55.58 71.08
CA ARG A 398 -43.18 55.32 72.31
C ARG A 398 -44.38 56.27 72.43
N LYS A 399 -45.57 55.70 72.67
CA LYS A 399 -46.78 56.39 73.15
C LYS A 399 -46.49 57.07 74.49
N LYS A 400 -46.84 58.35 74.62
CA LYS A 400 -47.06 58.98 75.94
C LYS A 400 -48.33 58.39 76.58
N PRO A 401 -48.34 58.05 77.88
CA PRO A 401 -49.57 57.65 78.57
C PRO A 401 -50.49 58.87 78.78
N PHE A 402 -51.80 58.66 78.60
CA PHE A 402 -52.85 59.59 78.99
C PHE A 402 -53.15 59.44 80.50
N PHE A 403 -53.55 60.56 81.10
CA PHE A 403 -53.75 60.82 82.53
C PHE A 403 -54.92 60.08 83.18
N LEU A 404 -54.80 59.84 84.49
CA LEU A 404 -55.76 60.30 85.51
C LEU A 404 -54.99 60.88 86.69
#